data_AF-A0A411WM30-F1
#
_entry.id   AF-A0A411WM30-F1
#
_cell.length_a   1.000
_cell.length_b   1.000
_cell.length_c   1.000
_cell.angle_alpha   90.00
_cell.angle_beta   90.00
_cell.angle_gamma   90.00
#
_symmetry.space_group_name_H-M   'P 1'
#
loop_
_entity.id
_entity.type
_entity.pdbx_description
1 polymer ?
#
loop_
_entity_poly.entity_id
_entity_poly.type
_entity_poly.pdbx_seq_one_letter_code
_entity_poly.pdbx_strand_id
1 'polypeptide(L)'
;MNHTFIHSIQNQSPETVQIMVLNEGNSLSYDAILAAGQSICYSDIFDAASLPVPYVASASTFKQLHIELRVGKSTYALYEHENQVRCNHQGLFSADTPPLAGYSGHGAMDLIIDCDGIPYGEVNAFSDSTELTSISWILSQYALYGLKKGKLNQKSFVIADWKDQEAFEQPACGLKGPIVAVSWAAGRYAIYALGNDNQIYEKCWLTSYWSNWAIYTQPTGVNLRHLSAVSWCLSQYAIHGVGDNGNLYGKTFNITTWKDWENMGRPTSCRLKGPLTSVCWTPLRYGIYALGDDGNVWMKWKGLFWSEWKDIGSPVAPLKTLTSTSWLDRAYTIAGVAEDGKLYARNYHYAWDKNWNDLGHPPECKLAGPVTAVSWCLGKYAFYAQGVNGVMYQLFEGKWSVVDGR
;
A
#
# COMPACT_ATOMS: atom_id res chain seq x y z
N MET A 1 0.72 0.95 -19.19
CA MET A 1 1.03 -0.02 -20.26
C MET A 1 1.66 -1.21 -19.54
N ASN A 2 0.97 -2.35 -19.55
CA ASN A 2 1.19 -3.42 -18.57
C ASN A 2 2.52 -4.14 -18.81
N HIS A 3 3.34 -4.14 -17.76
CA HIS A 3 4.60 -4.87 -17.65
C HIS A 3 4.30 -6.38 -17.50
N THR A 4 5.26 -7.22 -17.87
CA THR A 4 5.22 -8.67 -17.61
C THR A 4 4.76 -8.97 -16.17
N PHE A 5 3.87 -9.95 -16.01
CA PHE A 5 3.25 -10.26 -14.72
C PHE A 5 4.22 -10.88 -13.69
N ILE A 6 5.41 -11.35 -14.07
CA ILE A 6 6.38 -11.90 -13.13
C ILE A 6 7.34 -10.79 -12.68
N HIS A 7 7.35 -10.50 -11.38
CA HIS A 7 8.22 -9.51 -10.76
C HIS A 7 9.57 -10.11 -10.36
N SER A 8 9.54 -11.14 -9.52
CA SER A 8 10.72 -11.88 -9.08
C SER A 8 10.50 -13.37 -9.21
N ILE A 9 11.59 -14.12 -9.25
CA ILE A 9 11.59 -15.58 -9.15
C ILE A 9 12.38 -15.95 -7.90
N GLN A 10 11.79 -16.78 -7.04
CA GLN A 10 12.38 -17.15 -5.76
C GLN A 10 12.45 -18.67 -5.63
N ASN A 11 13.61 -19.18 -5.23
CA ASN A 11 13.84 -20.60 -5.05
C ASN A 11 13.77 -20.98 -3.56
N GLN A 12 12.72 -21.67 -3.15
CA GLN A 12 12.61 -22.31 -1.83
C GLN A 12 12.87 -23.82 -1.89
N SER A 13 13.05 -24.38 -3.09
CA SER A 13 13.45 -25.76 -3.28
C SER A 13 14.87 -25.98 -2.73
N PRO A 14 15.16 -27.16 -2.16
CA PRO A 14 16.54 -27.55 -1.88
C PRO A 14 17.38 -27.74 -3.15
N GLU A 15 16.75 -27.88 -4.32
CA GLU A 15 17.43 -28.02 -5.60
C GLU A 15 17.78 -26.66 -6.21
N THR A 16 18.80 -26.64 -7.07
CA THR A 16 19.11 -25.44 -7.86
C THR A 16 18.09 -25.29 -8.98
N VAL A 17 17.60 -24.08 -9.20
CA VAL A 17 16.66 -23.76 -10.27
C VAL A 17 17.43 -23.12 -11.42
N GLN A 18 17.35 -23.73 -12.60
CA GLN A 18 17.80 -23.10 -13.84
C GLN A 18 16.61 -22.38 -14.49
N ILE A 19 16.81 -21.12 -14.85
CA ILE A 19 15.80 -20.24 -15.45
C ILE A 19 16.27 -19.92 -16.85
N MET A 20 15.56 -20.41 -17.86
CA MET A 20 15.84 -20.10 -19.25
C MET A 20 14.74 -19.25 -19.83
N VAL A 21 15.12 -18.16 -20.49
CA VAL A 21 14.21 -17.37 -21.32
C VAL A 21 14.44 -17.77 -22.77
N LEU A 22 13.40 -18.32 -23.40
CA LEU A 22 13.44 -18.92 -24.73
C LEU A 22 12.62 -18.08 -25.70
N ASN A 23 13.08 -17.92 -26.96
CA ASN A 23 12.34 -17.19 -28.00
C ASN A 23 11.33 -18.06 -28.77
N GLU A 24 10.66 -17.50 -29.80
CA GLU A 24 9.70 -18.22 -30.67
C GLU A 24 10.24 -19.54 -31.23
N GLY A 25 11.55 -19.64 -31.45
CA GLY A 25 12.20 -20.83 -31.98
C GLY A 25 12.65 -21.84 -30.92
N ASN A 26 12.26 -21.66 -29.65
CA ASN A 26 12.80 -22.40 -28.50
C ASN A 26 14.33 -22.34 -28.38
N SER A 27 14.94 -21.31 -28.98
CA SER A 27 16.38 -21.09 -28.82
C SER A 27 16.62 -20.24 -27.57
N LEU A 28 17.61 -20.67 -26.79
CA LEU A 28 17.99 -20.03 -25.54
C LEU A 28 18.38 -18.59 -25.80
N SER A 29 17.63 -17.66 -25.21
CA SER A 29 17.92 -16.23 -25.28
C SER A 29 18.70 -15.78 -24.05
N TYR A 30 18.34 -16.29 -22.87
CA TYR A 30 19.00 -16.00 -21.60
C TYR A 30 18.95 -17.21 -20.66
N ASP A 31 19.94 -17.31 -19.78
CA ASP A 31 20.07 -18.39 -18.79
C ASP A 31 20.54 -17.81 -17.45
N ALA A 32 19.86 -18.18 -16.37
CA ALA A 32 20.18 -17.78 -15.01
C ALA A 32 20.05 -18.97 -14.06
N ILE A 33 20.85 -18.98 -12.99
CA ILE A 33 20.88 -20.05 -12.01
C ILE A 33 20.56 -19.49 -10.63
N LEU A 34 19.60 -20.11 -9.94
CA LEU A 34 19.17 -19.77 -8.59
C LEU A 34 19.46 -20.91 -7.61
N ALA A 35 20.38 -20.72 -6.68
CA ALA A 35 20.59 -21.66 -5.58
C ALA A 35 19.43 -21.63 -4.58
N ALA A 36 19.35 -22.64 -3.71
CA ALA A 36 18.34 -22.72 -2.66
C ALA A 36 18.36 -21.46 -1.79
N GLY A 37 17.17 -20.87 -1.58
CA GLY A 37 16.98 -19.64 -0.80
C GLY A 37 17.24 -18.33 -1.55
N GLN A 38 17.72 -18.37 -2.80
CA GLN A 38 17.98 -17.16 -3.58
C GLN A 38 16.73 -16.62 -4.28
N SER A 39 16.80 -15.35 -4.68
CA SER A 39 15.82 -14.66 -5.51
C SER A 39 16.52 -13.85 -6.62
N ILE A 40 15.82 -13.62 -7.73
CA ILE A 40 16.24 -12.72 -8.81
C ILE A 40 15.03 -11.91 -9.31
N CYS A 41 15.22 -10.62 -9.58
CA CYS A 41 14.19 -9.85 -10.27
C CYS A 41 14.13 -10.31 -11.72
N TYR A 42 12.92 -10.44 -12.28
CA TYR A 42 12.76 -10.90 -13.65
C TYR A 42 13.46 -9.98 -14.66
N SER A 43 13.49 -8.66 -14.38
CA SER A 43 14.22 -7.67 -15.18
C SER A 43 15.73 -7.90 -15.23
N ASP A 44 16.31 -8.51 -14.20
CA ASP A 44 17.77 -8.63 -14.04
C ASP A 44 18.31 -9.89 -14.74
N ILE A 45 17.43 -10.76 -15.24
CA ILE A 45 17.79 -11.91 -16.09
C ILE A 45 18.32 -11.42 -17.45
N PHE A 46 17.96 -10.21 -17.87
CA PHE A 46 18.33 -9.61 -19.14
C PHE A 46 19.56 -8.71 -18.98
N ASP A 47 20.58 -8.87 -19.84
CA ASP A 47 21.77 -8.02 -19.81
C ASP A 47 21.45 -6.59 -20.33
N ALA A 48 21.90 -5.57 -19.60
CA ALA A 48 21.60 -4.16 -19.88
C ALA A 48 22.21 -3.64 -21.20
N ALA A 49 23.19 -4.36 -21.78
CA ALA A 49 23.93 -3.94 -22.97
C ALA A 49 23.46 -4.57 -24.30
N SER A 50 22.54 -5.54 -24.28
CA SER A 50 22.19 -6.37 -25.46
C SER A 50 20.84 -6.03 -26.13
N LEU A 51 20.20 -4.91 -25.78
CA LEU A 51 18.86 -4.57 -26.31
C LEU A 51 18.92 -3.91 -27.71
N PRO A 52 18.32 -4.56 -28.72
CA PRO A 52 17.41 -3.88 -29.61
C PRO A 52 16.07 -4.62 -29.62
N VAL A 53 15.39 -4.65 -28.48
CA VAL A 53 13.98 -5.06 -28.44
C VAL A 53 13.23 -3.93 -27.75
N PRO A 54 12.27 -3.29 -28.43
CA PRO A 54 11.69 -2.06 -27.94
C PRO A 54 10.95 -2.33 -26.63
N TYR A 55 11.07 -1.36 -25.74
CA TYR A 55 10.28 -1.18 -24.52
C TYR A 55 8.76 -1.15 -24.87
N VAL A 56 8.15 -2.29 -25.24
CA VAL A 56 6.71 -2.43 -25.57
C VAL A 56 6.31 -3.90 -25.29
N ALA A 57 5.62 -4.26 -24.20
CA ALA A 57 4.27 -3.90 -23.75
C ALA A 57 3.13 -4.42 -24.66
N SER A 58 2.84 -5.73 -24.64
CA SER A 58 1.46 -6.29 -24.60
C SER A 58 1.48 -7.82 -24.49
N ALA A 59 0.34 -8.41 -24.09
CA ALA A 59 0.04 -9.85 -24.01
C ALA A 59 0.30 -10.68 -25.29
N SER A 60 0.79 -10.06 -26.37
CA SER A 60 1.19 -10.72 -27.62
C SER A 60 2.70 -11.00 -27.72
N THR A 61 3.53 -10.49 -26.80
CA THR A 61 5.00 -10.68 -26.82
C THR A 61 5.47 -11.91 -26.04
N PHE A 62 4.65 -12.55 -25.19
CA PHE A 62 4.95 -13.89 -24.66
C PHE A 62 4.78 -15.00 -25.72
N LYS A 63 4.10 -14.68 -26.83
CA LYS A 63 4.20 -15.48 -28.05
C LYS A 63 5.65 -15.47 -28.59
N GLN A 64 6.40 -14.40 -28.31
CA GLN A 64 7.79 -14.19 -28.74
C GLN A 64 8.86 -14.70 -27.76
N LEU A 65 8.59 -14.72 -26.44
CA LEU A 65 9.50 -15.22 -25.40
C LEU A 65 8.72 -16.00 -24.32
N HIS A 66 9.21 -17.15 -23.86
CA HIS A 66 8.65 -17.92 -22.74
C HIS A 66 9.73 -18.34 -21.73
N ILE A 67 9.32 -18.74 -20.51
CA ILE A 67 10.25 -19.15 -19.45
C ILE A 67 10.20 -20.67 -19.30
N GLU A 68 11.36 -21.32 -19.35
CA GLU A 68 11.52 -22.71 -18.90
C GLU A 68 12.26 -22.72 -17.57
N LEU A 69 11.63 -23.27 -16.54
CA LEU A 69 12.25 -23.56 -15.26
C LEU A 69 12.64 -25.03 -15.20
N ARG A 70 13.91 -25.32 -14.88
CA ARG A 70 14.33 -26.67 -14.53
C ARG A 70 14.64 -26.73 -13.04
N VAL A 71 13.95 -27.63 -12.35
CA VAL A 71 14.09 -27.88 -10.91
C VAL A 71 14.39 -29.37 -10.78
N GLY A 72 15.68 -29.69 -10.63
CA GLY A 72 16.19 -31.07 -10.68
C GLY A 72 15.77 -31.82 -11.94
N LYS A 73 14.82 -32.76 -11.80
CA LYS A 73 14.30 -33.57 -12.90
C LYS A 73 13.03 -33.01 -13.54
N SER A 74 12.42 -32.02 -12.91
CA SER A 74 11.16 -31.42 -13.36
C SER A 74 11.45 -30.23 -14.27
N THR A 75 10.60 -30.05 -15.28
CA THR A 75 10.69 -28.93 -16.21
C THR A 75 9.32 -28.26 -16.31
N TYR A 76 9.28 -26.95 -16.11
CA TYR A 76 8.06 -26.16 -16.17
C TYR A 76 8.18 -25.10 -17.25
N ALA A 77 7.24 -25.05 -18.18
CA ALA A 77 7.10 -23.94 -19.12
C ALA A 77 6.06 -22.96 -18.57
N LEU A 78 6.46 -21.71 -18.36
CA LEU A 78 5.58 -20.60 -18.03
C LEU A 78 5.40 -19.68 -19.22
N TYR A 79 4.16 -19.30 -19.47
CA TYR A 79 3.82 -18.38 -20.54
C TYR A 79 2.55 -17.60 -20.23
N GLU A 80 2.40 -16.45 -20.87
CA GLU A 80 1.22 -15.61 -20.75
C GLU A 80 0.24 -15.90 -21.88
N HIS A 81 -1.02 -16.11 -21.54
CA HIS A 81 -2.12 -16.27 -22.49
C HIS A 81 -3.42 -15.73 -21.89
N GLU A 82 -4.11 -14.85 -22.62
CA GLU A 82 -5.38 -14.22 -22.18
C GLU A 82 -5.28 -13.52 -20.82
N ASN A 83 -4.21 -12.75 -20.59
CA ASN A 83 -3.90 -12.07 -19.32
C ASN A 83 -3.70 -13.02 -18.11
N GLN A 84 -3.45 -14.31 -18.35
CA GLN A 84 -3.11 -15.28 -17.32
C GLN A 84 -1.68 -15.79 -17.54
N VAL A 85 -0.88 -15.89 -16.48
CA VAL A 85 0.32 -16.73 -16.51
C VAL A 85 -0.14 -18.17 -16.33
N ARG A 86 0.28 -19.03 -17.24
CA ARG A 86 -0.04 -20.47 -17.27
C ARG A 86 1.24 -21.25 -17.08
N CYS A 87 1.12 -22.44 -16.50
CA CYS A 87 2.27 -23.30 -16.20
C CYS A 87 2.01 -24.72 -16.66
N ASN A 88 2.91 -25.24 -17.50
CA ASN A 88 2.89 -26.63 -17.94
C ASN A 88 4.11 -27.38 -17.42
N HIS A 89 3.88 -28.45 -16.67
CA HIS A 89 4.90 -29.37 -16.16
C HIS A 89 5.52 -30.29 -17.23
N GLN A 90 5.08 -30.23 -18.48
CA GLN A 90 5.65 -30.98 -19.61
C GLN A 90 6.51 -30.12 -20.55
N GLY A 91 6.71 -28.84 -20.25
CA GLY A 91 7.56 -27.97 -21.07
C GLY A 91 6.99 -27.57 -22.44
N LEU A 92 5.71 -27.85 -22.72
CA LEU A 92 5.08 -27.60 -24.03
C LEU A 92 4.01 -26.51 -23.95
N PHE A 93 3.92 -25.67 -24.97
CA PHE A 93 2.81 -24.72 -25.12
C PHE A 93 1.51 -25.46 -25.50
N SER A 94 0.42 -25.21 -24.77
CA SER A 94 -0.91 -25.74 -25.10
C SER A 94 -1.99 -24.80 -24.60
N ALA A 95 -2.92 -24.37 -25.46
CA ALA A 95 -4.01 -23.46 -25.09
C ALA A 95 -4.84 -23.94 -23.89
N ASP A 96 -4.87 -25.25 -23.64
CA ASP A 96 -5.59 -25.90 -22.54
C ASP A 96 -4.83 -25.94 -21.21
N THR A 97 -3.60 -25.41 -21.16
CA THR A 97 -2.79 -25.42 -19.93
C THR A 97 -3.46 -24.59 -18.84
N PRO A 98 -3.56 -25.08 -17.60
CA PRO A 98 -4.20 -24.33 -16.53
C PRO A 98 -3.43 -23.05 -16.17
N PRO A 99 -4.12 -22.04 -15.61
CA PRO A 99 -3.47 -20.91 -14.95
C PRO A 99 -2.48 -21.38 -13.89
N LEU A 100 -1.37 -20.65 -13.73
CA LEU A 100 -0.42 -20.86 -12.65
C LEU A 100 -1.16 -20.74 -11.31
N ALA A 101 -1.00 -21.75 -10.46
CA ALA A 101 -1.59 -21.75 -9.12
C ALA A 101 -1.18 -20.48 -8.37
N GLY A 102 -2.13 -19.85 -7.66
CA GLY A 102 -1.89 -18.64 -6.88
C GLY A 102 -1.85 -17.31 -7.67
N TYR A 103 -1.74 -17.36 -9.01
CA TYR A 103 -1.83 -16.16 -9.84
C TYR A 103 -3.29 -15.77 -10.14
N SER A 104 -3.61 -14.49 -9.95
CA SER A 104 -5.00 -13.99 -10.05
C SER A 104 -5.40 -13.42 -11.42
N GLY A 105 -4.49 -13.44 -12.41
CA GLY A 105 -4.70 -12.83 -13.73
C GLY A 105 -4.50 -11.32 -13.79
N HIS A 106 -4.07 -10.70 -12.70
CA HIS A 106 -3.84 -9.26 -12.60
C HIS A 106 -2.65 -8.95 -11.70
N GLY A 107 -1.90 -7.91 -12.08
CA GLY A 107 -0.79 -7.37 -11.32
C GLY A 107 0.49 -8.20 -11.44
N ALA A 108 1.60 -7.62 -11.01
CA ALA A 108 2.85 -8.37 -10.90
C ALA A 108 2.79 -9.37 -9.71
N MET A 109 3.40 -10.53 -9.87
CA MET A 109 3.48 -11.60 -8.87
C MET A 109 4.94 -12.01 -8.63
N ASP A 110 5.21 -12.56 -7.46
CA ASP A 110 6.45 -13.30 -7.22
C ASP A 110 6.21 -14.76 -7.60
N LEU A 111 7.07 -15.30 -8.47
CA LEU A 111 7.05 -16.71 -8.82
C LEU A 111 7.87 -17.48 -7.79
N ILE A 112 7.21 -18.29 -6.98
CA ILE A 112 7.84 -19.09 -5.92
C ILE A 112 7.96 -20.53 -6.42
N ILE A 113 9.18 -21.07 -6.43
CA ILE A 113 9.41 -22.52 -6.50
C ILE A 113 9.44 -23.03 -5.06
N ASP A 114 8.43 -23.81 -4.68
CA ASP A 114 8.29 -24.31 -3.30
C ASP A 114 9.34 -25.40 -2.94
N CYS A 115 9.25 -25.91 -1.71
CA CYS A 115 10.15 -26.95 -1.22
C CYS A 115 10.06 -28.28 -1.99
N ASP A 116 8.93 -28.52 -2.67
CA ASP A 116 8.70 -29.70 -3.51
C ASP A 116 9.11 -29.44 -4.98
N GLY A 117 9.62 -28.23 -5.29
CA GLY A 117 10.03 -27.82 -6.62
C GLY A 117 8.89 -27.35 -7.51
N ILE A 118 7.69 -27.13 -6.97
CA ILE A 118 6.49 -26.76 -7.72
C ILE A 118 6.40 -25.23 -7.79
N PRO A 119 6.32 -24.64 -9.00
CA PRO A 119 6.14 -23.22 -9.17
C PRO A 119 4.68 -22.81 -8.89
N TYR A 120 4.50 -21.77 -8.09
CA TYR A 120 3.23 -21.07 -7.90
C TYR A 120 3.46 -19.57 -7.84
N GLY A 121 2.44 -18.79 -8.20
CA GLY A 121 2.46 -17.34 -8.11
C GLY A 121 1.98 -16.88 -6.74
N GLU A 122 2.76 -16.06 -6.06
CA GLU A 122 2.30 -15.31 -4.90
C GLU A 122 2.02 -13.86 -5.32
N VAL A 123 0.76 -13.46 -5.21
CA VAL A 123 0.34 -12.10 -5.49
C VAL A 123 0.60 -11.26 -4.24
N ASN A 124 1.43 -10.22 -4.35
CA ASN A 124 1.64 -9.27 -3.26
C ASN A 124 0.27 -8.72 -2.81
N ALA A 125 -0.06 -8.81 -1.51
CA ALA A 125 -1.41 -8.63 -0.94
C ALA A 125 -2.10 -7.33 -1.39
N PHE A 126 -1.28 -6.33 -1.61
CA PHE A 126 -1.69 -4.97 -1.89
C PHE A 126 -1.52 -4.61 -3.37
N SER A 127 -1.13 -5.55 -4.23
CA SER A 127 -1.12 -5.32 -5.68
C SER A 127 -2.50 -4.90 -6.16
N ASP A 128 -2.54 -3.82 -6.92
CA ASP A 128 -3.76 -3.18 -7.39
C ASP A 128 -4.67 -2.69 -6.25
N SER A 129 -4.09 -2.31 -5.10
CA SER A 129 -4.84 -1.65 -4.05
C SER A 129 -5.26 -0.25 -4.48
N THR A 130 -6.52 0.06 -4.24
CA THR A 130 -7.07 1.40 -4.46
C THR A 130 -6.84 2.32 -3.27
N GLU A 131 -6.68 1.74 -2.08
CA GLU A 131 -6.47 2.45 -0.82
C GLU A 131 -5.49 1.67 0.06
N LEU A 132 -4.77 2.38 0.93
CA LEU A 132 -3.81 1.80 1.85
C LEU A 132 -3.82 2.57 3.17
N THR A 133 -3.81 1.84 4.29
CA THR A 133 -3.59 2.39 5.63
C THR A 133 -2.70 1.46 6.43
N SER A 134 -2.07 1.99 7.48
CA SER A 134 -1.28 1.20 8.41
C SER A 134 -1.60 1.56 9.84
N ILE A 135 -1.34 0.64 10.76
CA ILE A 135 -1.46 0.91 12.18
C ILE A 135 -0.45 0.09 12.98
N SER A 136 0.16 0.72 13.98
CA SER A 136 0.86 0.03 15.06
C SER A 136 -0.05 0.01 16.30
N TRP A 137 -0.24 -1.17 16.89
CA TRP A 137 -1.03 -1.31 18.13
C TRP A 137 -0.17 -1.57 19.36
N ILE A 138 1.01 -2.15 19.19
CA ILE A 138 2.00 -2.44 20.23
C ILE A 138 3.40 -2.24 19.62
N LEU A 139 4.41 -1.97 20.46
CA LEU A 139 5.80 -1.86 20.03
C LEU A 139 6.21 -3.05 19.15
N SER A 140 6.87 -2.75 18.03
CA SER A 140 7.35 -3.73 17.06
C SER A 140 6.26 -4.62 16.44
N GLN A 141 4.99 -4.19 16.50
CA GLN A 141 3.87 -4.83 15.82
C GLN A 141 3.05 -3.79 15.07
N TYR A 142 2.87 -4.02 13.78
CA TYR A 142 2.02 -3.20 12.94
C TYR A 142 1.40 -4.02 11.82
N ALA A 143 0.42 -3.46 11.13
CA ALA A 143 -0.15 -4.06 9.93
C ALA A 143 -0.39 -3.01 8.87
N LEU A 144 -0.36 -3.48 7.63
CA LEU A 144 -0.82 -2.79 6.46
C LEU A 144 -2.19 -3.35 6.07
N TYR A 145 -3.07 -2.46 5.66
CA TYR A 145 -4.39 -2.78 5.15
C TYR A 145 -4.57 -2.13 3.80
N GLY A 146 -5.09 -2.87 2.83
CA GLY A 146 -5.34 -2.35 1.50
C GLY A 146 -6.66 -2.84 0.93
N LEU A 147 -7.25 -2.01 0.07
CA LEU A 147 -8.54 -2.28 -0.56
C LEU A 147 -8.35 -2.73 -2.01
N LYS A 148 -8.63 -4.01 -2.29
CA LYS A 148 -8.53 -4.61 -3.63
C LYS A 148 -9.90 -5.10 -4.09
N LYS A 149 -10.40 -4.58 -5.21
CA LYS A 149 -11.73 -4.92 -5.76
C LYS A 149 -12.86 -4.88 -4.71
N GLY A 150 -12.82 -3.86 -3.84
CA GLY A 150 -13.78 -3.66 -2.75
C GLY A 150 -13.64 -4.63 -1.56
N LYS A 151 -12.57 -5.42 -1.52
CA LYS A 151 -12.22 -6.30 -0.39
C LYS A 151 -11.00 -5.78 0.36
N LEU A 152 -11.14 -5.67 1.67
CA LEU A 152 -10.05 -5.34 2.59
C LEU A 152 -9.16 -6.56 2.80
N ASN A 153 -7.85 -6.36 2.62
CA ASN A 153 -6.81 -7.36 2.90
C ASN A 153 -5.84 -6.80 3.94
N GLN A 154 -5.30 -7.68 4.78
CA GLN A 154 -4.28 -7.38 5.77
C GLN A 154 -2.97 -8.11 5.48
N LYS A 155 -1.87 -7.45 5.82
CA LYS A 155 -0.58 -8.10 6.07
C LYS A 155 0.02 -7.50 7.34
N SER A 156 0.33 -8.34 8.33
CA SER A 156 0.88 -7.89 9.62
C SER A 156 2.37 -8.20 9.74
N PHE A 157 3.08 -7.32 10.43
CA PHE A 157 4.47 -7.48 10.83
C PHE A 157 4.52 -7.65 12.34
N VAL A 158 4.99 -8.81 12.80
CA VAL A 158 4.98 -9.20 14.20
C VAL A 158 6.34 -9.78 14.57
N ILE A 159 7.07 -9.09 15.45
CA ILE A 159 8.37 -9.52 15.98
C ILE A 159 9.35 -9.86 14.85
N ALA A 160 9.68 -8.85 14.05
CA ALA A 160 10.66 -8.92 12.96
C ALA A 160 10.29 -9.75 11.73
N ASP A 161 9.12 -10.40 11.69
CA ASP A 161 8.64 -11.15 10.53
C ASP A 161 7.27 -10.67 10.04
N TRP A 162 7.06 -10.74 8.73
CA TRP A 162 5.72 -10.65 8.17
C TRP A 162 4.91 -11.92 8.47
N LYS A 163 3.59 -11.78 8.44
CA LYS A 163 2.65 -12.90 8.54
C LYS A 163 1.86 -13.02 7.25
N ASP A 164 1.32 -14.22 7.06
CA ASP A 164 0.48 -14.56 5.92
C ASP A 164 -0.68 -13.57 5.78
N GLN A 165 -1.11 -13.43 4.54
CA GLN A 165 -2.15 -12.49 4.18
C GLN A 165 -3.51 -12.99 4.66
N GLU A 166 -4.32 -12.07 5.15
CA GLU A 166 -5.69 -12.36 5.58
C GLU A 166 -6.67 -11.46 4.82
N ALA A 167 -7.60 -12.08 4.09
CA ALA A 167 -8.72 -11.38 3.46
C ALA A 167 -9.90 -11.31 4.43
N PHE A 168 -10.54 -10.15 4.52
CA PHE A 168 -11.72 -9.99 5.35
C PHE A 168 -13.02 -10.27 4.58
N GLU A 169 -14.02 -10.79 5.30
CA GLU A 169 -15.41 -10.63 4.89
C GLU A 169 -15.75 -9.14 4.76
N GLN A 170 -16.69 -8.81 3.87
CA GLN A 170 -17.04 -7.42 3.54
C GLN A 170 -18.51 -7.12 3.86
N PRO A 171 -18.87 -5.86 4.14
CA PRO A 171 -20.26 -5.44 4.13
C PRO A 171 -20.91 -5.77 2.78
N ALA A 172 -22.21 -6.07 2.77
CA ALA A 172 -22.94 -6.43 1.56
C ALA A 172 -22.88 -5.36 0.46
N CYS A 173 -22.75 -4.07 0.83
CA CYS A 173 -22.58 -2.99 -0.13
C CYS A 173 -21.21 -2.99 -0.81
N GLY A 174 -20.21 -3.71 -0.29
CA GLY A 174 -18.82 -3.58 -0.65
C GLY A 174 -18.20 -2.27 -0.16
N LEU A 175 -16.88 -2.28 0.04
CA LEU A 175 -16.12 -1.08 0.40
C LEU A 175 -15.62 -0.37 -0.86
N LYS A 176 -15.61 0.95 -0.85
CA LYS A 176 -15.04 1.78 -1.92
C LYS A 176 -13.85 2.62 -1.50
N GLY A 177 -13.56 2.67 -0.20
CA GLY A 177 -12.53 3.54 0.32
C GLY A 177 -12.99 4.99 0.49
N PRO A 178 -12.23 5.83 1.20
CA PRO A 178 -10.94 5.56 1.83
C PRO A 178 -11.03 4.56 2.98
N ILE A 179 -9.88 4.00 3.36
CA ILE A 179 -9.73 3.18 4.57
C ILE A 179 -8.77 3.86 5.54
N VAL A 180 -9.06 3.79 6.84
CA VAL A 180 -8.21 4.36 7.89
C VAL A 180 -8.19 3.46 9.10
N ALA A 181 -7.06 3.40 9.80
CA ALA A 181 -6.91 2.61 11.02
C ALA A 181 -6.45 3.48 12.19
N VAL A 182 -6.90 3.13 13.40
CA VAL A 182 -6.50 3.83 14.63
C VAL A 182 -6.41 2.86 15.80
N SER A 183 -5.35 3.01 16.59
CA SER A 183 -5.14 2.32 17.86
C SER A 183 -5.28 3.32 18.99
N TRP A 184 -6.15 3.04 19.96
CA TRP A 184 -6.39 3.91 21.12
C TRP A 184 -5.90 3.28 22.43
N ALA A 185 -5.49 2.03 22.41
CA ALA A 185 -4.85 1.34 23.52
C ALA A 185 -4.02 0.16 23.00
N ALA A 186 -3.06 -0.30 23.80
CA ALA A 186 -2.28 -1.48 23.46
C ALA A 186 -3.20 -2.68 23.16
N GLY A 187 -3.06 -3.26 21.97
CA GLY A 187 -3.86 -4.40 21.52
C GLY A 187 -5.33 -4.07 21.19
N ARG A 188 -5.71 -2.79 21.06
CA ARG A 188 -7.06 -2.38 20.63
C ARG A 188 -6.98 -1.36 19.52
N TYR A 189 -7.57 -1.70 18.38
CA TYR A 189 -7.61 -0.84 17.22
C TYR A 189 -8.84 -1.12 16.37
N ALA A 190 -9.16 -0.19 15.48
CA ALA A 190 -10.25 -0.33 14.53
C ALA A 190 -9.83 0.14 13.15
N ILE A 191 -10.56 -0.36 12.17
CA ILE A 191 -10.50 0.05 10.77
C ILE A 191 -11.84 0.67 10.42
N TYR A 192 -11.80 1.84 9.80
CA TYR A 192 -12.95 2.52 9.24
C TYR A 192 -12.81 2.58 7.73
N ALA A 193 -13.91 2.37 7.02
CA ALA A 193 -13.94 2.43 5.56
C ALA A 193 -15.27 2.99 5.06
N LEU A 194 -15.28 3.69 3.92
CA LEU A 194 -16.54 4.01 3.26
C LEU A 194 -17.04 2.83 2.42
N GLY A 195 -18.34 2.55 2.54
CA GLY A 195 -19.09 1.64 1.68
C GLY A 195 -19.59 2.31 0.40
N ASN A 196 -19.97 1.49 -0.59
CA ASN A 196 -20.58 2.00 -1.84
C ASN A 196 -21.89 2.78 -1.60
N ASP A 197 -22.56 2.52 -0.49
CA ASP A 197 -23.78 3.19 -0.03
C ASP A 197 -23.52 4.54 0.67
N ASN A 198 -22.28 5.01 0.68
CA ASN A 198 -21.84 6.21 1.42
C ASN A 198 -22.01 6.09 2.94
N GLN A 199 -22.07 4.90 3.53
CA GLN A 199 -21.94 4.76 4.98
C GLN A 199 -20.48 4.54 5.38
N ILE A 200 -20.13 4.94 6.60
CA ILE A 200 -18.86 4.53 7.20
C ILE A 200 -19.11 3.18 7.87
N TYR A 201 -18.22 2.24 7.65
CA TYR A 201 -18.21 0.95 8.31
C TYR A 201 -17.03 0.86 9.26
N GLU A 202 -17.24 0.26 10.43
CA GLU A 202 -16.22 -0.01 11.43
C GLU A 202 -16.00 -1.52 11.57
N LYS A 203 -14.73 -1.93 11.63
CA LYS A 203 -14.30 -3.27 12.06
C LYS A 203 -13.29 -3.12 13.18
N CYS A 204 -13.59 -3.67 14.35
CA CYS A 204 -12.78 -3.51 15.55
C CYS A 204 -12.01 -4.80 15.85
N TRP A 205 -10.70 -4.67 16.12
CA TRP A 205 -9.95 -5.71 16.80
C TRP A 205 -10.17 -5.55 18.30
N LEU A 206 -10.93 -6.50 18.86
CA LEU A 206 -11.20 -6.56 20.29
C LEU A 206 -10.03 -7.27 20.99
N THR A 207 -10.28 -8.05 22.03
CA THR A 207 -9.21 -8.66 22.83
C THR A 207 -8.43 -9.74 22.09
N SER A 208 -9.07 -10.48 21.18
CA SER A 208 -8.44 -11.61 20.46
C SER A 208 -9.14 -12.00 19.16
N TYR A 209 -10.07 -11.17 18.67
CA TYR A 209 -10.84 -11.44 17.47
C TYR A 209 -11.37 -10.14 16.86
N TRP A 210 -11.68 -10.21 15.56
CA TRP A 210 -12.33 -9.15 14.83
C TRP A 210 -13.84 -9.15 15.08
N SER A 211 -14.42 -7.98 15.30
CA SER A 211 -15.87 -7.81 15.24
C SER A 211 -16.41 -8.05 13.82
N ASN A 212 -17.71 -8.26 13.71
CA ASN A 212 -18.41 -8.05 12.43
C ASN A 212 -18.29 -6.58 12.01
N TRP A 213 -18.46 -6.32 10.71
CA TRP A 213 -18.60 -4.95 10.22
C TRP A 213 -19.90 -4.34 10.77
N ALA A 214 -19.79 -3.14 11.33
CA ALA A 214 -20.93 -2.37 11.82
C ALA A 214 -21.01 -1.03 11.09
N ILE A 215 -22.23 -0.53 10.87
CA ILE A 215 -22.42 0.83 10.36
C ILE A 215 -22.01 1.82 11.45
N TYR A 216 -21.07 2.68 11.12
CA TYR A 216 -20.71 3.86 11.87
C TYR A 216 -21.54 5.06 11.41
N THR A 217 -21.58 6.11 12.22
CA THR A 217 -22.38 7.31 11.91
C THR A 217 -21.69 8.24 10.90
N GLN A 218 -22.48 8.97 10.11
CA GLN A 218 -22.04 10.07 9.24
C GLN A 218 -22.52 11.43 9.80
N PRO A 219 -21.89 12.57 9.43
CA PRO A 219 -22.47 13.89 9.67
C PRO A 219 -23.81 14.03 8.92
N THR A 220 -24.80 14.66 9.57
CA THR A 220 -26.13 14.83 8.98
C THR A 220 -26.08 15.66 7.70
N GLY A 221 -26.62 15.12 6.60
CA GLY A 221 -26.78 15.83 5.33
C GLY A 221 -25.48 16.04 4.54
N VAL A 222 -24.41 15.32 4.87
CA VAL A 222 -23.10 15.44 4.21
C VAL A 222 -22.56 14.05 3.92
N ASN A 223 -22.12 13.82 2.68
CA ASN A 223 -21.37 12.61 2.36
C ASN A 223 -19.88 12.87 2.54
N LEU A 224 -19.25 12.16 3.46
CA LEU A 224 -17.80 12.16 3.57
C LEU A 224 -17.18 11.44 2.36
N ARG A 225 -16.10 12.03 1.80
CA ARG A 225 -15.35 11.50 0.65
C ARG A 225 -13.94 11.03 1.01
N HIS A 226 -13.38 11.58 2.07
CA HIS A 226 -12.07 11.21 2.60
C HIS A 226 -12.15 11.03 4.11
N LEU A 227 -11.27 10.21 4.69
CA LEU A 227 -11.22 9.93 6.11
C LEU A 227 -9.78 10.04 6.63
N SER A 228 -9.63 10.40 7.90
CA SER A 228 -8.42 10.13 8.70
C SER A 228 -8.81 9.78 10.12
N ALA A 229 -7.93 9.10 10.83
CA ALA A 229 -8.13 8.79 12.24
C ALA A 229 -6.85 9.10 13.03
N VAL A 230 -7.01 9.51 14.28
CA VAL A 230 -5.88 9.81 15.16
C VAL A 230 -6.24 9.53 16.61
N SER A 231 -5.32 8.90 17.32
CA SER A 231 -5.33 8.78 18.78
C SER A 231 -4.29 9.74 19.35
N TRP A 232 -4.65 10.48 20.40
CA TRP A 232 -3.73 11.42 21.05
C TRP A 232 -3.52 11.13 22.54
N CYS A 233 -4.28 10.19 23.09
CA CYS A 233 -4.13 9.69 24.45
C CYS A 233 -4.86 8.35 24.58
N LEU A 234 -4.59 7.62 25.66
CA LEU A 234 -5.30 6.38 25.98
C LEU A 234 -6.82 6.60 25.97
N SER A 235 -7.53 5.80 25.18
CA SER A 235 -8.99 5.87 25.00
C SER A 235 -9.50 7.24 24.53
N GLN A 236 -8.67 8.02 23.85
CA GLN A 236 -9.07 9.29 23.23
C GLN A 236 -8.58 9.35 21.78
N TYR A 237 -9.53 9.30 20.87
CA TYR A 237 -9.27 9.29 19.44
C TYR A 237 -10.41 9.97 18.69
N ALA A 238 -10.17 10.33 17.44
CA ALA A 238 -11.16 10.94 16.58
C ALA A 238 -11.06 10.37 15.17
N ILE A 239 -12.22 10.37 14.52
CA ILE A 239 -12.36 10.16 13.09
C ILE A 239 -12.67 11.53 12.47
N HIS A 240 -11.93 11.87 11.43
CA HIS A 240 -12.13 13.07 10.65
C HIS A 240 -12.47 12.70 9.22
N GLY A 241 -13.17 13.59 8.52
CA GLY A 241 -13.41 13.42 7.10
C GLY A 241 -13.62 14.73 6.37
N VAL A 242 -13.35 14.71 5.07
CA VAL A 242 -13.69 15.82 4.17
C VAL A 242 -15.03 15.51 3.51
N GLY A 243 -16.00 16.39 3.68
CA GLY A 243 -17.33 16.28 3.10
C GLY A 243 -17.39 16.67 1.63
N ASP A 244 -18.49 16.31 0.97
CA ASP A 244 -18.80 16.70 -0.41
C ASP A 244 -18.83 18.23 -0.64
N ASN A 245 -19.20 18.97 0.39
CA ASN A 245 -19.14 20.42 0.46
C ASN A 245 -17.72 21.01 0.67
N GLY A 246 -16.69 20.18 0.80
CA GLY A 246 -15.29 20.60 0.96
C GLY A 246 -14.94 21.13 2.35
N ASN A 247 -15.76 20.85 3.37
CA ASN A 247 -15.45 21.14 4.77
C ASN A 247 -14.87 19.91 5.47
N LEU A 248 -14.08 20.16 6.51
CA LEU A 248 -13.63 19.17 7.47
C LEU A 248 -14.74 18.91 8.49
N TYR A 249 -14.94 17.63 8.81
CA TYR A 249 -15.79 17.17 9.90
C TYR A 249 -14.99 16.29 10.86
N GLY A 250 -15.35 16.32 12.14
CA GLY A 250 -14.69 15.50 13.16
C GLY A 250 -15.69 14.90 14.15
N LYS A 251 -15.45 13.65 14.55
CA LYS A 251 -16.16 12.97 15.63
C LYS A 251 -15.15 12.40 16.60
N THR A 252 -15.28 12.76 17.87
CA THR A 252 -14.31 12.46 18.92
C THR A 252 -14.89 11.48 19.93
N PHE A 253 -14.09 10.48 20.31
CA PHE A 253 -14.35 9.61 21.44
C PHE A 253 -13.55 10.08 22.66
N ASN A 254 -14.24 10.36 23.77
CA ASN A 254 -13.66 10.77 25.03
C ASN A 254 -13.93 9.72 26.10
N ILE A 255 -13.02 8.75 26.24
CA ILE A 255 -12.95 7.73 27.30
C ILE A 255 -14.12 6.72 27.26
N THR A 256 -15.36 7.17 27.38
CA THR A 256 -16.57 6.33 27.39
C THR A 256 -17.60 6.71 26.34
N THR A 257 -17.50 7.91 25.75
CA THR A 257 -18.59 8.44 24.91
C THR A 257 -18.06 9.08 23.63
N TRP A 258 -18.81 8.84 22.56
CA TRP A 258 -18.67 9.57 21.31
C TRP A 258 -19.42 10.90 21.41
N LYS A 259 -18.78 11.98 20.96
CA LYS A 259 -19.47 13.23 20.64
C LYS A 259 -20.18 13.11 19.30
N ASP A 260 -21.08 14.04 18.99
CA ASP A 260 -21.63 14.18 17.64
C ASP A 260 -20.59 14.69 16.64
N TRP A 261 -20.89 14.52 15.35
CA TRP A 261 -20.07 15.08 14.29
C TRP A 261 -20.12 16.61 14.34
N GLU A 262 -18.95 17.24 14.31
CA GLU A 262 -18.78 18.69 14.30
C GLU A 262 -18.30 19.14 12.92
N ASN A 263 -18.90 20.19 12.36
CA ASN A 263 -18.38 20.88 11.18
C ASN A 263 -17.24 21.80 11.62
N MET A 264 -16.02 21.47 11.21
CA MET A 264 -14.80 22.19 11.57
C MET A 264 -14.37 23.23 10.53
N GLY A 265 -15.22 23.43 9.51
CA GLY A 265 -15.01 24.40 8.44
C GLY A 265 -13.89 24.00 7.47
N ARG A 266 -13.33 24.99 6.80
CA ARG A 266 -12.28 24.86 5.79
C ARG A 266 -11.46 26.15 5.71
N PRO A 267 -10.30 26.16 5.02
CA PRO A 267 -9.62 27.39 4.67
C PRO A 267 -10.55 28.38 3.95
N THR A 268 -10.34 29.69 4.15
CA THR A 268 -11.18 30.72 3.53
C THR A 268 -10.91 30.88 2.03
N SER A 269 -9.70 30.53 1.58
CA SER A 269 -9.23 30.72 0.20
C SER A 269 -9.52 29.55 -0.75
N CYS A 270 -9.87 28.37 -0.23
CA CYS A 270 -9.97 27.15 -1.02
C CYS A 270 -11.02 26.18 -0.44
N ARG A 271 -11.42 25.17 -1.21
CA ARG A 271 -12.16 24.01 -0.68
C ARG A 271 -11.18 22.90 -0.34
N LEU A 272 -11.47 22.13 0.70
CA LEU A 272 -10.74 20.87 0.89
C LEU A 272 -11.24 19.88 -0.15
N LYS A 273 -10.33 19.42 -1.02
CA LYS A 273 -10.65 18.35 -1.98
C LYS A 273 -10.31 16.97 -1.41
N GLY A 274 -9.37 16.90 -0.46
CA GLY A 274 -8.79 15.66 0.03
C GLY A 274 -7.73 15.08 -0.92
N PRO A 275 -7.02 14.00 -0.57
CA PRO A 275 -7.08 13.25 0.68
C PRO A 275 -6.68 14.06 1.93
N LEU A 276 -6.90 13.47 3.12
CA LEU A 276 -6.46 13.99 4.40
C LEU A 276 -5.73 12.94 5.23
N THR A 277 -4.90 13.39 6.17
CA THR A 277 -4.21 12.57 7.15
C THR A 277 -4.16 13.27 8.50
N SER A 278 -3.98 12.53 9.59
CA SER A 278 -3.88 13.10 10.93
C SER A 278 -2.81 12.40 11.75
N VAL A 279 -2.04 13.19 12.50
CA VAL A 279 -0.93 12.70 13.32
C VAL A 279 -0.92 13.37 14.68
N CYS A 280 -0.71 12.57 15.72
CA CYS A 280 -0.39 13.04 17.06
C CYS A 280 1.13 13.14 17.19
N TRP A 281 1.65 14.30 17.59
CA TRP A 281 3.09 14.49 17.77
C TRP A 281 3.51 14.63 19.23
N THR A 282 2.57 14.88 20.12
CA THR A 282 2.81 14.88 21.57
C THR A 282 1.48 14.63 22.25
N PRO A 283 1.44 13.98 23.44
CA PRO A 283 0.17 13.70 24.11
C PRO A 283 -0.75 14.93 24.16
N LEU A 284 -2.04 14.70 23.86
CA LEU A 284 -3.07 15.74 23.80
C LEU A 284 -2.92 16.79 22.68
N ARG A 285 -1.98 16.62 21.74
CA ARG A 285 -1.84 17.49 20.56
C ARG A 285 -1.73 16.70 19.29
N TYR A 286 -2.60 17.03 18.35
CA TYR A 286 -2.62 16.42 17.04
C TYR A 286 -3.03 17.43 15.98
N GLY A 287 -2.80 17.08 14.73
CA GLY A 287 -3.08 17.92 13.58
C GLY A 287 -3.69 17.11 12.46
N ILE A 288 -4.41 17.84 11.64
CA ILE A 288 -5.16 17.35 10.50
C ILE A 288 -4.62 18.10 9.28
N TYR A 289 -4.25 17.34 8.26
CA TYR A 289 -3.64 17.84 7.04
C TYR A 289 -4.48 17.39 5.88
N ALA A 290 -4.91 18.30 5.02
CA ALA A 290 -5.79 17.99 3.90
C ALA A 290 -5.35 18.76 2.66
N LEU A 291 -5.48 18.13 1.48
CA LEU A 291 -5.25 18.80 0.21
C LEU A 291 -6.40 19.75 -0.12
N GLY A 292 -6.04 21.00 -0.46
CA GLY A 292 -6.93 22.01 -1.02
C GLY A 292 -7.08 21.89 -2.54
N ASP A 293 -8.17 22.41 -3.08
CA ASP A 293 -8.36 22.52 -4.54
C ASP A 293 -7.40 23.51 -5.22
N ASP A 294 -6.70 24.32 -4.43
CA ASP A 294 -5.55 25.14 -4.82
C ASP A 294 -4.23 24.34 -4.96
N GLY A 295 -4.22 23.06 -4.61
CA GLY A 295 -3.04 22.18 -4.68
C GLY A 295 -2.13 22.23 -3.46
N ASN A 296 -2.41 23.12 -2.49
CA ASN A 296 -1.63 23.20 -1.25
C ASN A 296 -2.13 22.24 -0.19
N VAL A 297 -1.25 21.88 0.75
CA VAL A 297 -1.62 21.13 1.94
C VAL A 297 -1.95 22.12 3.06
N TRP A 298 -3.15 21.99 3.60
CA TRP A 298 -3.66 22.84 4.67
C TRP A 298 -3.67 22.09 5.99
N MET A 299 -3.20 22.76 7.05
CA MET A 299 -3.13 22.23 8.42
C MET A 299 -4.14 22.92 9.33
N LYS A 300 -4.83 22.13 10.15
CA LYS A 300 -5.54 22.57 11.37
C LYS A 300 -5.10 21.71 12.54
N TRP A 301 -4.77 22.29 13.68
CA TRP A 301 -4.30 21.53 14.84
C TRP A 301 -5.07 21.80 16.12
N LYS A 302 -5.10 20.77 16.96
CA LYS A 302 -5.68 20.82 18.31
C LYS A 302 -4.56 20.95 19.34
N GLY A 303 -4.52 22.09 20.01
CA GLY A 303 -3.87 22.24 21.32
C GLY A 303 -4.95 22.27 22.41
N LEU A 304 -4.88 23.26 23.30
CA LEU A 304 -6.02 23.58 24.18
C LEU A 304 -7.27 23.93 23.35
N PHE A 305 -7.07 24.74 22.31
CA PHE A 305 -8.10 25.11 21.33
C PHE A 305 -7.70 24.64 19.94
N TRP A 306 -8.68 24.63 19.03
CA TRP A 306 -8.40 24.46 17.62
C TRP A 306 -7.69 25.70 17.09
N SER A 307 -6.72 25.51 16.22
CA SER A 307 -6.08 26.60 15.48
C SER A 307 -6.97 27.11 14.35
N GLU A 308 -6.60 28.26 13.79
CA GLU A 308 -6.96 28.61 12.43
C GLU A 308 -6.31 27.67 11.41
N TRP A 309 -6.82 27.68 10.18
CA TRP A 309 -6.22 26.97 9.06
C TRP A 309 -4.90 27.63 8.66
N LYS A 310 -3.89 26.81 8.38
CA LYS A 310 -2.56 27.26 7.95
C LYS A 310 -2.12 26.51 6.70
N ASP A 311 -1.73 27.25 5.68
CA ASP A 311 -1.09 26.71 4.49
C ASP A 311 0.34 26.23 4.83
N ILE A 312 0.65 24.96 4.53
CA ILE A 312 2.00 24.39 4.63
C ILE A 312 2.59 24.09 3.24
N GLY A 313 2.12 24.78 2.22
CA GLY A 313 2.57 24.76 0.83
C GLY A 313 2.34 23.42 0.13
N SER A 314 3.04 23.28 -0.99
CA SER A 314 3.03 22.10 -1.86
C SER A 314 4.45 21.79 -2.33
N PRO A 315 4.74 20.52 -2.71
CA PRO A 315 5.96 20.19 -3.43
C PRO A 315 5.90 20.71 -4.88
N VAL A 316 7.00 20.53 -5.60
CA VAL A 316 7.15 20.95 -7.02
C VAL A 316 6.10 20.31 -7.92
N ALA A 317 5.73 19.06 -7.65
CA ALA A 317 4.65 18.36 -8.35
C ALA A 317 3.41 18.25 -7.42
N PRO A 318 2.18 18.40 -7.94
CA PRO A 318 0.98 18.28 -7.13
C PRO A 318 0.87 16.92 -6.44
N LEU A 319 0.54 16.92 -5.16
CA LEU A 319 0.26 15.69 -4.42
C LEU A 319 -1.10 15.12 -4.83
N LYS A 320 -1.13 13.80 -5.04
CA LYS A 320 -2.37 13.02 -5.24
C LYS A 320 -2.75 12.19 -4.01
N THR A 321 -1.79 11.88 -3.14
CA THR A 321 -2.02 11.17 -1.88
C THR A 321 -1.45 11.92 -0.69
N LEU A 322 -1.89 11.56 0.53
CA LEU A 322 -1.41 12.14 1.79
C LEU A 322 -1.33 11.04 2.86
N THR A 323 -0.23 11.01 3.58
CA THR A 323 -0.01 10.18 4.76
C THR A 323 0.81 10.95 5.80
N SER A 324 0.80 10.47 7.04
CA SER A 324 1.59 11.06 8.11
C SER A 324 2.05 10.02 9.11
N THR A 325 3.15 10.30 9.79
CA THR A 325 3.63 9.49 10.91
C THR A 325 4.45 10.33 11.87
N SER A 326 4.39 9.99 13.16
CA SER A 326 5.22 10.58 14.22
C SER A 326 6.37 9.65 14.54
N TRP A 327 7.59 10.18 14.64
CA TRP A 327 8.77 9.38 14.90
C TRP A 327 9.47 9.75 16.21
N LEU A 328 9.24 10.94 16.77
CA LEU A 328 9.65 11.34 18.13
C LEU A 328 8.64 12.34 18.73
N ASP A 329 8.83 12.69 20.01
CA ASP A 329 8.07 13.80 20.61
C ASP A 329 8.31 15.08 19.81
N ARG A 330 7.20 15.73 19.42
CA ARG A 330 7.16 16.93 18.58
C ARG A 330 7.87 16.80 17.24
N ALA A 331 8.07 15.57 16.77
CA ALA A 331 8.72 15.26 15.51
C ALA A 331 7.87 14.31 14.66
N TYR A 332 7.40 14.81 13.52
CA TYR A 332 6.51 14.07 12.63
C TYR A 332 6.70 14.49 11.18
N THR A 333 6.17 13.69 10.29
CA THR A 333 6.31 13.87 8.84
C THR A 333 4.95 13.82 8.18
N ILE A 334 4.72 14.73 7.26
CA ILE A 334 3.62 14.68 6.29
C ILE A 334 4.22 14.31 4.94
N ALA A 335 3.66 13.30 4.27
CA ALA A 335 4.18 12.84 3.00
C ALA A 335 3.05 12.52 2.03
N GLY A 336 3.37 12.42 0.74
CA GLY A 336 2.42 12.08 -0.30
C GLY A 336 3.11 11.71 -1.59
N VAL A 337 2.47 10.85 -2.37
CA VAL A 337 2.88 10.58 -3.74
C VAL A 337 2.33 11.70 -4.62
N ALA A 338 3.18 12.25 -5.48
CA ALA A 338 2.82 13.31 -6.42
C ALA A 338 2.51 12.76 -7.83
N GLU A 339 1.94 13.62 -8.68
CA GLU A 339 1.60 13.31 -10.07
C GLU A 339 2.81 12.89 -10.92
N ASP A 340 4.02 13.35 -10.58
CA ASP A 340 5.26 12.94 -11.25
C ASP A 340 5.71 11.51 -10.94
N GLY A 341 5.07 10.86 -9.95
CA GLY A 341 5.34 9.50 -9.50
C GLY A 341 6.37 9.40 -8.37
N LYS A 342 6.73 10.50 -7.71
CA LYS A 342 7.66 10.52 -6.57
C LYS A 342 6.94 10.65 -5.24
N LEU A 343 7.60 10.21 -4.17
CA LEU A 343 7.21 10.49 -2.79
C LEU A 343 7.86 11.82 -2.35
N TYR A 344 7.04 12.76 -1.91
CA TYR A 344 7.52 13.99 -1.27
C TYR A 344 7.14 13.98 0.20
N ALA A 345 7.98 14.56 1.05
CA ALA A 345 7.75 14.66 2.48
C ALA A 345 8.17 16.01 3.04
N ARG A 346 7.42 16.54 4.00
CA ARG A 346 7.79 17.72 4.78
C ARG A 346 7.81 17.35 6.26
N ASN A 347 8.95 17.54 6.90
CA ASN A 347 9.10 17.22 8.31
C ASN A 347 8.78 18.44 9.18
N TYR A 348 8.28 18.15 10.37
CA TYR A 348 8.20 19.10 11.46
C TYR A 348 9.02 18.58 12.63
N HIS A 349 9.93 19.41 13.14
CA HIS A 349 10.66 19.17 14.38
C HIS A 349 10.96 20.53 15.03
N TYR A 350 10.06 20.97 15.92
CA TYR A 350 9.98 22.33 16.48
C TYR A 350 9.75 23.47 15.47
N ALA A 351 10.07 23.25 14.20
CA ALA A 351 9.70 24.06 13.05
C ALA A 351 9.50 23.15 11.83
N TRP A 352 8.80 23.66 10.82
CA TRP A 352 8.70 22.99 9.53
C TRP A 352 10.01 23.10 8.76
N ASP A 353 10.37 22.04 8.04
CA ASP A 353 11.35 22.13 6.97
C ASP A 353 10.99 23.28 6.03
N LYS A 354 12.01 23.99 5.52
CA LYS A 354 11.78 25.14 4.62
C LYS A 354 11.01 24.72 3.37
N ASN A 355 11.36 23.56 2.81
CA ASN A 355 10.81 23.02 1.58
C ASN A 355 10.23 21.61 1.82
N TRP A 356 9.43 21.15 0.86
CA TRP A 356 9.14 19.72 0.72
C TRP A 356 10.39 19.00 0.21
N ASN A 357 10.74 17.87 0.82
CA ASN A 357 11.85 17.02 0.44
C ASN A 357 11.39 16.01 -0.60
N ASP A 358 12.14 15.89 -1.70
CA ASP A 358 11.97 14.83 -2.69
C ASP A 358 12.63 13.55 -2.14
N LEU A 359 11.82 12.53 -1.83
CA LEU A 359 12.30 11.21 -1.38
C LEU A 359 12.40 10.21 -2.56
N GLY A 360 12.14 10.68 -3.77
CA GLY A 360 12.23 9.90 -5.00
C GLY A 360 11.16 8.81 -5.12
N HIS A 361 11.52 7.78 -5.87
CA HIS A 361 10.74 6.57 -6.07
C HIS A 361 11.72 5.39 -6.18
N PRO A 362 11.24 4.14 -6.08
CA PRO A 362 12.06 2.96 -6.32
C PRO A 362 12.77 3.02 -7.68
N PRO A 363 14.02 2.53 -7.83
CA PRO A 363 14.75 2.55 -9.10
C PRO A 363 13.99 1.92 -10.27
N GLU A 364 13.16 0.94 -9.99
CA GLU A 364 12.51 0.08 -10.98
C GLU A 364 11.22 0.70 -11.53
N CYS A 365 10.54 1.57 -10.77
CA CYS A 365 9.30 2.18 -11.22
C CYS A 365 8.89 3.46 -10.48
N LYS A 366 8.01 4.23 -11.13
CA LYS A 366 7.30 5.35 -10.51
C LYS A 366 6.22 4.87 -9.54
N LEU A 367 5.92 5.68 -8.53
CA LEU A 367 4.83 5.42 -7.60
C LEU A 367 3.46 5.80 -8.19
N ALA A 368 2.53 4.85 -8.15
CA ALA A 368 1.12 5.09 -8.44
C ALA A 368 0.40 5.71 -7.24
N GLY A 369 0.84 5.43 -6.01
CA GLY A 369 -0.04 5.46 -4.85
C GLY A 369 -0.98 4.24 -4.87
N PRO A 370 -1.72 3.90 -3.79
CA PRO A 370 -1.83 4.57 -2.49
C PRO A 370 -0.53 4.56 -1.67
N VAL A 371 -0.47 5.36 -0.60
CA VAL A 371 0.68 5.44 0.32
C VAL A 371 0.22 5.46 1.77
N THR A 372 0.97 4.80 2.65
CA THR A 372 0.81 4.89 4.10
C THR A 372 2.16 5.03 4.79
N ALA A 373 2.15 5.47 6.03
CA ALA A 373 3.33 5.61 6.86
C ALA A 373 3.07 5.02 8.25
N VAL A 374 4.07 4.34 8.81
CA VAL A 374 3.96 3.76 10.14
C VAL A 374 5.25 3.93 10.91
N SER A 375 5.10 4.20 12.20
CA SER A 375 6.16 4.24 13.18
C SER A 375 5.87 3.16 14.21
N TRP A 376 6.85 2.30 14.50
CA TRP A 376 6.68 1.14 15.37
C TRP A 376 7.61 1.15 16.59
N CYS A 377 8.57 2.08 16.62
CA CYS A 377 9.35 2.41 17.81
C CYS A 377 9.98 3.81 17.67
N LEU A 378 10.54 4.33 18.75
CA LEU A 378 11.20 5.64 18.76
C LEU A 378 12.23 5.77 17.63
N GLY A 379 12.07 6.80 16.81
CA GLY A 379 12.96 7.13 15.70
C GLY A 379 12.85 6.22 14.48
N LYS A 380 12.05 5.14 14.49
CA LYS A 380 11.90 4.24 13.34
C LYS A 380 10.52 4.34 12.72
N TYR A 381 10.51 4.71 11.45
CA TYR A 381 9.32 4.77 10.63
C TYR A 381 9.66 4.41 9.19
N ALA A 382 8.65 3.97 8.44
CA ALA A 382 8.75 3.71 7.02
C ALA A 382 7.53 4.24 6.28
N PHE A 383 7.73 4.48 4.98
CA PHE A 383 6.65 4.70 4.03
C PHE A 383 6.44 3.43 3.23
N TYR A 384 5.18 3.13 2.94
CA TYR A 384 4.78 2.04 2.07
C TYR A 384 3.94 2.62 0.95
N ALA A 385 4.35 2.41 -0.30
CA ALA A 385 3.68 2.97 -1.47
C ALA A 385 3.59 1.93 -2.58
N GLN A 386 2.48 1.96 -3.32
CA GLN A 386 2.32 1.12 -4.51
C GLN A 386 2.99 1.76 -5.73
N GLY A 387 3.76 0.97 -6.47
CA GLY A 387 4.31 1.30 -7.78
C GLY A 387 3.28 1.18 -8.89
N VAL A 388 3.55 1.80 -10.05
CA VAL A 388 2.72 1.65 -11.27
C VAL A 388 2.67 0.22 -11.81
N ASN A 389 3.61 -0.61 -11.39
CA ASN A 389 3.66 -2.05 -11.65
C ASN A 389 2.79 -2.89 -10.68
N GLY A 390 2.11 -2.25 -9.73
CA GLY A 390 1.32 -2.95 -8.71
C GLY A 390 2.15 -3.50 -7.56
N VAL A 391 3.47 -3.35 -7.56
CA VAL A 391 4.34 -3.82 -6.47
C VAL A 391 4.27 -2.86 -5.29
N MET A 392 4.29 -3.39 -4.07
CA MET A 392 4.45 -2.57 -2.88
C MET A 392 5.91 -2.36 -2.55
N TYR A 393 6.26 -1.09 -2.35
CA TYR A 393 7.59 -0.69 -1.97
C TYR A 393 7.59 -0.08 -0.58
N GLN A 394 8.64 -0.37 0.17
CA GLN A 394 8.98 0.26 1.43
C GLN A 394 10.12 1.25 1.21
N LEU A 395 10.00 2.45 1.77
CA LEU A 395 11.11 3.35 2.02
C LEU A 395 11.44 3.33 3.50
N PHE A 396 12.60 2.77 3.85
CA PHE A 396 13.09 2.70 5.23
C PHE A 396 14.57 3.09 5.27
N GLU A 397 14.95 3.96 6.21
CA GLU A 397 16.33 4.45 6.35
C GLU A 397 16.94 4.98 5.03
N GLY A 398 16.11 5.64 4.22
CA GLY A 398 16.51 6.24 2.94
C GLY A 398 16.69 5.24 1.79
N LYS A 399 16.34 3.96 1.98
CA LYS A 399 16.45 2.91 0.95
C LYS A 399 15.08 2.40 0.56
N TRP A 400 14.86 2.29 -0.75
CA TRP A 400 13.72 1.62 -1.33
C TRP A 400 13.96 0.12 -1.39
N SER A 401 12.97 -0.67 -0.99
CA SER A 401 12.95 -2.13 -1.13
C SER A 401 11.54 -2.59 -1.44
N VAL A 402 11.42 -3.79 -2.00
CA VAL A 402 10.11 -4.44 -2.19
C VAL A 402 9.63 -4.98 -0.84
N VAL A 403 8.32 -4.94 -0.62
CA VAL A 403 7.68 -5.59 0.53
C VAL A 403 7.43 -7.04 0.16
N ASP A 404 8.39 -7.91 0.45
CA ASP A 404 8.33 -9.32 0.10
C ASP A 404 7.38 -10.10 1.03
N GLY A 405 6.79 -11.18 0.51
CA GLY A 405 5.86 -12.10 1.17
C GLY A 405 6.33 -12.75 2.48
N ARG A 406 7.62 -12.66 2.82
CA ARG A 406 8.26 -13.49 3.85
C ARG A 406 8.42 -12.80 5.19
#